data_AF-A0AAV9ZK74-F1
#
_entry.id   AF-A0AAV9ZK74-F1
#
_cell.length_a   1.000
_cell.length_b   1.000
_cell.length_c   1.000
_cell.angle_alpha   90.00
_cell.angle_beta   90.00
_cell.angle_gamma   90.00
#
_symmetry.space_group_name_H-M   'P 1'
#
loop_
_entity.id
_entity.type
_entity.pdbx_description
1 polymer ?
#
loop_
_entity_poly.entity_id
_entity_poly.type
_entity_poly.pdbx_seq_one_letter_code
_entity_poly.pdbx_strand_id
1 'polypeptide(L)'
;MNQTATYLGFVLDHKLNWKAHVERAVAKGTAAVLAVMRLTRPTVGMPHCYVRRLYISVVLPKMEYGLVAWYQPIRGEGRKKGSTAATDAMEYHAFVAPVKLRLNRTAMKNALRLASLPKSHPLNPLVSRCARLYVQRHRSPLHELYNAFPNASDVETIDSTPTRLTWAPRFS
;
A
#
# COMPACT_ATOMS: atom_id res chain seq x y z
N MET A 1 2.21 9.77 -30.23
CA MET A 1 3.13 9.92 -29.09
C MET A 1 2.32 9.77 -27.81
N ASN A 2 2.64 8.80 -26.95
CA ASN A 2 1.92 8.63 -25.68
C ASN A 2 2.36 9.76 -24.73
N GLN A 3 1.46 10.67 -24.39
CA GLN A 3 1.73 11.73 -23.42
C GLN A 3 1.68 11.14 -22.00
N THR A 4 2.82 11.12 -21.33
CA THR A 4 2.94 10.71 -19.92
C THR A 4 3.26 11.92 -19.07
N ALA A 5 2.49 12.15 -18.02
CA ALA A 5 2.72 13.22 -17.05
C ALA A 5 3.28 12.67 -15.75
N THR A 6 4.16 13.41 -15.09
CA THR A 6 4.66 13.04 -13.75
C THR A 6 3.99 13.90 -12.69
N TYR A 7 3.36 13.26 -11.71
CA TYR A 7 2.71 13.94 -10.59
C TYR A 7 3.11 13.27 -9.28
N LEU A 8 3.68 14.02 -8.33
CA LEU A 8 4.05 13.51 -7.00
C LEU A 8 4.96 12.25 -7.04
N GLY A 9 5.74 12.10 -8.12
CA GLY A 9 6.60 10.93 -8.38
C GLY A 9 5.92 9.75 -9.08
N PHE A 10 4.60 9.83 -9.33
CA PHE A 10 3.84 8.89 -10.16
C PHE A 10 3.98 9.21 -11.64
N VAL A 11 4.02 8.18 -12.47
CA VAL A 11 3.97 8.31 -13.93
C VAL A 11 2.55 8.00 -14.34
N LEU A 12 1.82 9.02 -14.78
CA LEU A 12 0.43 8.94 -15.21
C LEU A 12 0.40 8.84 -16.74
N ASP A 13 -0.18 7.74 -17.23
CA ASP A 13 -0.55 7.60 -18.64
C ASP A 13 -1.97 8.17 -18.83
N HIS A 14 -2.26 8.76 -19.99
CA HIS A 14 -3.59 9.26 -20.35
C HIS A 14 -4.65 8.14 -20.30
N LYS A 15 -4.25 6.89 -20.52
CA LYS A 15 -5.13 5.71 -20.40
C LYS A 15 -5.25 5.17 -18.97
N LEU A 16 -4.67 5.87 -17.98
CA LEU A 16 -4.56 5.46 -16.58
C LEU A 16 -3.95 4.07 -16.39
N ASN A 17 -3.03 3.69 -17.29
CA ASN A 17 -2.35 2.41 -17.24
C ASN A 17 -1.15 2.48 -16.30
N TRP A 18 -1.20 1.76 -15.18
CA TRP A 18 -0.17 1.81 -14.14
C TRP A 18 1.07 0.95 -14.44
N LYS A 19 1.11 0.20 -15.55
CA LYS A 19 2.23 -0.71 -15.86
C LYS A 19 3.60 -0.04 -15.85
N ALA A 20 3.73 1.10 -16.53
CA ALA A 20 4.99 1.85 -16.60
C ALA A 20 5.42 2.37 -15.22
N HIS A 21 4.45 2.78 -14.39
CA HIS A 21 4.73 3.20 -13.02
C HIS A 21 5.21 2.03 -12.16
N VAL A 22 4.55 0.86 -12.26
CA VAL A 22 4.91 -0.36 -11.54
C VAL A 22 6.32 -0.82 -11.91
N GLU A 23 6.67 -0.85 -13.19
CA GLU A 23 8.01 -1.21 -13.65
C GLU A 23 9.08 -0.26 -13.09
N ARG A 24 8.79 1.06 -13.10
CA ARG A 24 9.68 2.07 -12.49
C ARG A 24 9.81 1.90 -10.98
N ALA A 25 8.72 1.59 -10.27
CA ALA A 25 8.74 1.33 -8.84
C ALA A 25 9.60 0.10 -8.53
N VAL A 26 9.39 -1.01 -9.27
CA VAL A 26 10.20 -2.24 -9.15
C VAL A 26 11.68 -1.95 -9.38
N ALA A 27 12.04 -1.22 -10.45
CA ALA A 27 13.42 -0.86 -10.74
C ALA A 27 14.06 -0.01 -9.62
N LYS A 28 13.32 0.94 -9.03
CA LYS A 28 13.79 1.73 -7.88
C LYS A 28 13.98 0.86 -6.63
N GLY A 29 13.06 -0.08 -6.40
CA GLY A 29 13.13 -1.04 -5.30
C GLY A 29 14.32 -1.97 -5.40
N THR A 30 14.50 -2.61 -6.55
CA THR A 30 15.63 -3.51 -6.79
C THR A 30 16.95 -2.78 -6.67
N ALA A 31 17.07 -1.57 -7.21
CA ALA A 31 18.26 -0.74 -7.03
C ALA A 31 18.55 -0.44 -5.54
N ALA A 32 17.53 -0.07 -4.77
CA ALA A 32 17.68 0.21 -3.34
C ALA A 32 18.07 -1.04 -2.55
N VAL A 33 17.44 -2.20 -2.83
CA VAL A 33 17.77 -3.47 -2.18
C VAL A 33 19.18 -3.91 -2.51
N LEU A 34 19.60 -3.84 -3.78
CA LEU A 34 20.96 -4.17 -4.19
C LEU A 34 21.99 -3.25 -3.53
N ALA A 35 21.70 -1.96 -3.38
CA ALA A 35 22.56 -1.02 -2.66
C ALA A 35 22.71 -1.41 -1.19
N VAL A 36 21.62 -1.78 -0.50
CA VAL A 36 21.67 -2.27 0.88
C VAL A 36 22.47 -3.58 0.95
N MET A 37 22.25 -4.53 0.04
CA MET A 37 23.01 -5.79 0.01
C MET A 37 24.52 -5.59 -0.18
N ARG A 38 24.94 -4.53 -0.88
CA ARG A 38 26.35 -4.16 -0.99
C ARG A 38 26.95 -3.70 0.35
N LEU A 39 26.14 -3.09 1.22
CA LEU A 39 26.56 -2.64 2.56
C LEU A 39 26.58 -3.78 3.60
N THR A 40 25.84 -4.87 3.36
CA THR A 40 25.71 -6.00 4.30
C THR A 40 26.74 -7.10 4.11
N ARG A 41 27.93 -6.80 3.55
CA ARG A 41 28.98 -7.80 3.33
C ARG A 41 29.40 -8.46 4.66
N PRO A 42 29.40 -9.80 4.79
CA PRO A 42 29.52 -10.48 6.08
C PRO A 42 30.84 -10.26 6.85
N THR A 43 31.90 -9.79 6.18
CA THR A 43 33.23 -9.59 6.79
C THR A 43 33.50 -8.16 7.29
N VAL A 44 32.76 -7.14 6.80
CA VAL A 44 32.94 -5.71 7.16
C VAL A 44 31.59 -4.99 7.31
N GLY A 45 30.49 -5.72 7.28
CA GLY A 45 29.14 -5.18 7.05
C GLY A 45 28.39 -4.80 8.32
N MET A 46 27.27 -4.11 8.10
CA MET A 46 26.36 -3.69 9.17
C MET A 46 25.76 -4.88 9.94
N PRO A 47 25.58 -4.75 11.27
CA PRO A 47 24.83 -5.74 12.04
C PRO A 47 23.39 -5.84 11.53
N HIS A 48 22.83 -7.05 11.64
CA HIS A 48 21.52 -7.41 11.09
C HIS A 48 20.36 -6.46 11.47
N CYS A 49 20.37 -5.93 12.71
CA CYS A 49 19.36 -4.97 13.17
C CYS A 49 19.34 -3.67 12.36
N TYR A 50 20.51 -3.19 11.93
CA TYR A 50 20.64 -1.99 11.11
C TYR A 50 20.19 -2.22 9.67
N VAL A 51 20.41 -3.43 9.14
CA VAL A 51 19.91 -3.85 7.82
C VAL A 51 18.39 -3.81 7.78
N ARG A 52 17.74 -4.39 8.80
CA ARG A 52 16.28 -4.32 8.94
C ARG A 52 15.80 -2.89 9.00
N ARG A 53 16.47 -2.01 9.77
CA ARG A 53 16.11 -0.60 9.89
C ARG A 53 16.24 0.13 8.55
N LEU A 54 17.31 -0.09 7.79
CA LEU A 54 17.54 0.45 6.45
C LEU A 54 16.48 -0.03 5.44
N TYR A 55 16.16 -1.32 5.46
CA TYR A 55 15.11 -1.87 4.60
C TYR A 55 13.77 -1.21 4.90
N ILE A 56 13.40 -1.11 6.18
CA ILE A 56 12.14 -0.49 6.61
C ILE A 56 12.10 1.01 6.28
N SER A 57 13.19 1.75 6.48
CA SER A 57 13.20 3.20 6.31
C SER A 57 13.42 3.68 4.87
N VAL A 58 14.11 2.90 4.02
CA VAL A 58 14.48 3.33 2.66
C VAL A 58 13.73 2.55 1.59
N VAL A 59 13.68 1.22 1.69
CA VAL A 59 13.13 0.37 0.64
C VAL A 59 11.60 0.39 0.69
N LEU A 60 11.01 0.22 1.88
CA LEU A 60 9.54 0.20 2.03
C LEU A 60 8.88 1.48 1.51
N PRO A 61 9.30 2.70 1.92
CA PRO A 61 8.64 3.91 1.46
C PRO A 61 8.82 4.10 -0.05
N LYS A 62 9.94 3.68 -0.65
CA LYS A 62 10.13 3.78 -2.10
C LYS A 62 9.24 2.83 -2.91
N MET A 63 8.89 1.67 -2.34
CA MET A 63 8.14 0.61 -3.01
C MET A 63 6.64 0.67 -2.74
N GLU A 64 6.25 0.98 -1.50
CA GLU A 64 4.87 0.92 -1.04
C GLU A 64 4.17 2.29 -1.06
N TYR A 65 4.89 3.37 -1.37
CA TYR A 65 4.28 4.69 -1.45
C TYR A 65 3.22 4.77 -2.55
N GLY A 66 2.05 5.28 -2.17
CA GLY A 66 0.88 5.38 -3.05
C GLY A 66 0.31 4.05 -3.50
N LEU A 67 0.59 2.95 -2.79
CA LEU A 67 0.02 1.63 -3.09
C LEU A 67 -1.48 1.69 -3.40
N VAL A 68 -2.25 2.45 -2.59
CA VAL A 68 -3.70 2.60 -2.73
C VAL A 68 -4.12 3.16 -4.09
N ALA A 69 -3.25 3.92 -4.75
CA ALA A 69 -3.55 4.56 -6.03
C ALA A 69 -3.38 3.64 -7.23
N TRP A 70 -2.56 2.59 -7.16
CA TRP A 70 -2.21 1.77 -8.33
C TRP A 70 -2.19 0.26 -8.10
N TYR A 71 -2.24 -0.19 -6.84
CA TYR A 71 -2.18 -1.61 -6.50
C TYR A 71 -3.53 -2.29 -6.70
N GLN A 72 -3.49 -3.43 -7.39
CA GLN A 72 -4.63 -4.29 -7.59
C GLN A 72 -4.51 -5.47 -6.62
N PRO A 73 -5.38 -5.57 -5.60
CA PRO A 73 -5.31 -6.66 -4.63
C PRO A 73 -5.56 -8.02 -5.28
N ILE A 74 -4.77 -9.00 -4.85
CA ILE A 74 -4.81 -10.36 -5.40
C ILE A 74 -5.86 -11.16 -4.62
N ARG A 75 -6.90 -11.67 -5.30
CA ARG A 75 -7.87 -12.63 -4.74
C ARG A 75 -7.23 -14.03 -4.70
N GLY A 76 -6.77 -14.46 -3.52
CA GLY A 76 -6.31 -15.84 -3.24
C GLY A 76 -4.79 -16.06 -3.29
N GLU A 77 -4.36 -17.32 -3.16
CA GLU A 77 -2.96 -17.80 -3.28
C GLU A 77 -2.43 -17.73 -4.73
N GLY A 78 -2.76 -16.65 -5.43
CA GLY A 78 -2.44 -16.42 -6.83
C GLY A 78 -0.94 -16.25 -7.03
N ARG A 79 -0.41 -17.13 -7.91
CA ARG A 79 0.92 -17.20 -8.56
C ARG A 79 1.94 -16.13 -8.14
N LYS A 80 3.14 -16.59 -7.78
CA LYS A 80 4.36 -15.80 -7.51
C LYS A 80 4.80 -14.94 -8.71
N LYS A 81 4.04 -13.90 -9.07
CA LYS A 81 4.44 -12.89 -10.05
C LYS A 81 5.25 -11.79 -9.34
N GLY A 82 6.53 -11.67 -9.68
CA GLY A 82 7.31 -10.44 -9.53
C GLY A 82 8.08 -10.18 -8.22
N SER A 83 8.48 -11.19 -7.44
CA SER A 83 9.54 -10.96 -6.44
C SER A 83 10.87 -11.44 -6.99
N THR A 84 11.87 -10.57 -6.96
CA THR A 84 13.25 -10.95 -7.30
C THR A 84 13.85 -11.77 -6.16
N ALA A 85 14.74 -12.72 -6.46
CA ALA A 85 15.42 -13.51 -5.41
C ALA A 85 16.11 -12.62 -4.36
N ALA A 86 16.64 -11.47 -4.78
CA ALA A 86 17.23 -10.46 -3.91
C ALA A 86 16.22 -9.84 -2.92
N THR A 87 14.99 -9.54 -3.35
CA THR A 87 13.94 -9.01 -2.47
C THR A 87 13.47 -10.06 -1.47
N ASP A 88 13.26 -11.31 -1.91
CA ASP A 88 12.85 -12.42 -1.04
C ASP A 88 13.90 -12.72 0.04
N ALA A 89 15.19 -12.76 -0.33
CA ALA A 89 16.29 -12.96 0.62
C ALA A 89 16.34 -11.84 1.66
N MET A 90 16.23 -10.58 1.23
CA MET A 90 16.26 -9.43 2.14
C MET A 90 15.03 -9.34 3.03
N GLU A 91 13.85 -9.77 2.56
CA GLU A 91 12.64 -9.87 3.38
C GLU A 91 12.78 -10.95 4.46
N TYR A 92 13.36 -12.09 4.10
CA TYR A 92 13.70 -13.15 5.04
C TYR A 92 14.67 -12.65 6.11
N HIS A 93 15.80 -12.06 5.72
CA HIS A 93 16.76 -11.48 6.66
C HIS A 93 16.10 -10.38 7.49
N ALA A 94 15.40 -9.43 6.89
CA ALA A 94 14.76 -8.36 7.64
C ALA A 94 13.65 -8.85 8.59
N PHE A 95 13.25 -10.12 8.58
CA PHE A 95 12.10 -10.68 9.31
C PHE A 95 10.85 -9.82 9.07
N VAL A 96 10.67 -9.45 7.79
CA VAL A 96 9.54 -8.67 7.29
C VAL A 96 8.70 -9.58 6.42
N ALA A 97 7.37 -9.48 6.53
CA ALA A 97 6.47 -10.28 5.71
C ALA A 97 6.76 -10.08 4.21
N PRO A 98 6.52 -11.10 3.37
CA PRO A 98 6.62 -10.98 1.92
C PRO A 98 5.87 -9.76 1.38
N VAL A 99 6.46 -9.04 0.43
CA VAL A 99 5.87 -7.80 -0.15
C VAL A 99 4.39 -7.96 -0.44
N LYS A 100 3.97 -9.05 -1.10
CA LYS A 100 2.55 -9.27 -1.48
C LYS A 100 1.59 -9.26 -0.30
N LEU A 101 1.96 -9.91 0.81
CA LEU A 101 1.12 -9.95 1.99
C LEU A 101 1.03 -8.57 2.64
N ARG A 102 2.12 -7.80 2.62
CA ARG A 102 2.10 -6.40 3.07
C ARG A 102 1.23 -5.53 2.17
N LEU A 103 1.36 -5.63 0.85
CA LEU A 103 0.55 -4.85 -0.08
C LEU A 103 -0.94 -5.14 0.12
N ASN A 104 -1.32 -6.42 0.16
CA ASN A 104 -2.70 -6.82 0.45
C ASN A 104 -3.18 -6.33 1.81
N ARG A 105 -2.36 -6.46 2.87
CA ARG A 105 -2.69 -5.96 4.20
C ARG A 105 -2.89 -4.45 4.22
N THR A 106 -2.05 -3.70 3.53
CA THR A 106 -2.15 -2.24 3.42
C THR A 106 -3.38 -1.85 2.61
N ALA A 107 -3.66 -2.53 1.49
CA ALA A 107 -4.87 -2.31 0.70
C ALA A 107 -6.13 -2.58 1.54
N MET A 108 -6.19 -3.71 2.26
CA MET A 108 -7.28 -4.04 3.17
C MET A 108 -7.44 -2.99 4.27
N LYS A 109 -6.37 -2.57 4.95
CA LYS A 109 -6.43 -1.51 5.97
C LYS A 109 -7.02 -0.21 5.42
N ASN A 110 -6.64 0.18 4.21
CA ASN A 110 -7.18 1.37 3.58
C ASN A 110 -8.65 1.19 3.16
N ALA A 111 -9.04 -0.03 2.74
CA ALA A 111 -10.45 -0.38 2.54
C ALA A 111 -11.28 -0.17 3.80
N LEU A 112 -10.83 -0.78 4.91
CA LEU A 112 -11.52 -0.71 6.19
C LEU A 112 -11.64 0.74 6.66
N ARG A 113 -10.57 1.54 6.55
CA ARG A 113 -10.58 2.96 6.91
C ARG A 113 -11.57 3.79 6.10
N LEU A 114 -11.71 3.48 4.80
CA LEU A 114 -12.66 4.16 3.93
C LEU A 114 -14.10 3.71 4.21
N ALA A 115 -14.29 2.43 4.52
CA ALA A 115 -15.60 1.88 4.87
C ALA A 115 -16.11 2.36 6.23
N SER A 116 -15.20 2.53 7.20
CA SER A 116 -15.53 3.03 8.54
C SER A 116 -15.81 4.55 8.58
N LEU A 117 -15.79 5.27 7.45
CA LEU A 117 -16.00 6.71 7.43
C LEU A 117 -17.45 7.07 7.81
N PRO A 118 -17.68 8.15 8.58
CA PRO A 118 -19.02 8.63 8.85
C PRO A 118 -19.72 9.11 7.58
N LYS A 119 -21.06 9.03 7.56
CA LYS A 119 -21.89 9.48 6.43
C LYS A 119 -21.72 10.98 6.11
N SER A 120 -21.27 11.77 7.10
CA SER A 120 -20.94 13.20 6.94
C SER A 120 -19.66 13.45 6.14
N HIS A 121 -18.77 12.46 6.00
CA HIS A 121 -17.49 12.63 5.34
C HIS A 121 -17.64 12.76 3.81
N PRO A 122 -16.93 13.69 3.13
CA PRO A 122 -17.09 13.95 1.70
C PRO A 122 -16.80 12.73 0.80
N LEU A 123 -15.94 11.82 1.26
CA LEU A 123 -15.62 10.59 0.52
C LEU A 123 -16.60 9.44 0.75
N ASN A 124 -17.46 9.50 1.78
CA ASN A 124 -18.42 8.43 2.08
C ASN A 124 -19.36 8.11 0.90
N PRO A 125 -20.00 9.08 0.21
CA PRO A 125 -20.88 8.76 -0.91
C PRO A 125 -20.13 8.09 -2.08
N LEU A 126 -18.88 8.49 -2.33
CA LEU A 126 -18.05 7.89 -3.37
C LEU A 126 -17.65 6.45 -3.01
N VAL A 127 -17.26 6.24 -1.76
CA VAL A 127 -16.90 4.93 -1.22
C VAL A 127 -18.10 3.98 -1.26
N SER A 128 -19.25 4.42 -0.74
CA SER A 128 -20.50 3.65 -0.76
C SER A 128 -20.92 3.26 -2.18
N ARG A 129 -20.70 4.15 -3.17
CA ARG A 129 -20.94 3.85 -4.58
C ARG A 129 -19.98 2.78 -5.12
N CYS A 130 -18.69 2.90 -4.83
CA CYS A 130 -17.67 1.94 -5.27
C CYS A 130 -17.84 0.57 -4.62
N ALA A 131 -18.29 0.52 -3.37
CA ALA A 131 -18.56 -0.71 -2.65
C ALA A 131 -19.82 -1.42 -3.19
N ARG A 132 -20.86 -0.66 -3.54
CA ARG A 132 -22.12 -1.21 -4.05
C ARG A 132 -22.05 -1.64 -5.52
N LEU A 133 -21.35 -0.89 -6.36
CA LEU A 133 -21.37 -1.08 -7.81
C LEU A 133 -20.00 -1.47 -8.32
N TYR A 134 -19.90 -2.65 -8.94
CA TYR A 134 -18.69 -3.01 -9.67
C TYR A 134 -18.82 -2.64 -11.15
N VAL A 135 -18.08 -1.60 -11.58
CA VAL A 135 -18.15 -1.06 -12.94
C VAL A 135 -17.30 -1.89 -13.91
N GLN A 136 -17.83 -2.20 -15.09
CA GLN A 136 -17.10 -2.98 -16.10
C GLN A 136 -16.06 -2.17 -16.87
N ARG A 137 -16.32 -0.88 -17.13
CA ARG A 137 -15.43 0.05 -17.86
C ARG A 137 -14.84 1.08 -16.90
N HIS A 138 -13.60 1.52 -17.15
CA HIS A 138 -12.89 2.54 -16.35
C HIS A 138 -12.87 2.25 -14.85
N ARG A 139 -12.39 1.04 -14.50
CA ARG A 139 -12.24 0.60 -13.11
C ARG A 139 -11.27 1.52 -12.38
N SER A 140 -11.73 2.16 -11.31
CA SER A 140 -10.84 2.89 -10.42
C SER A 140 -10.22 1.93 -9.38
N PRO A 141 -9.08 2.30 -8.78
CA PRO A 141 -8.45 1.49 -7.72
C PRO A 141 -9.40 1.19 -6.55
N LEU A 142 -10.33 2.10 -6.23
CA LEU A 142 -11.34 1.88 -5.18
C LEU A 142 -12.31 0.76 -5.53
N HIS A 143 -12.75 0.67 -6.79
CA HIS A 143 -13.64 -0.42 -7.23
C HIS A 143 -12.96 -1.78 -7.13
N GLU A 144 -11.68 -1.86 -7.50
CA GLU A 144 -10.91 -3.11 -7.40
C GLU A 144 -10.67 -3.52 -5.95
N LEU A 145 -10.43 -2.54 -5.09
CA LEU A 145 -10.19 -2.74 -3.68
C LEU A 145 -11.44 -3.26 -2.95
N TYR A 146 -12.63 -2.67 -3.17
CA TYR A 146 -13.89 -3.17 -2.59
C TYR A 146 -14.34 -4.50 -3.22
N ASN A 147 -14.08 -4.70 -4.52
CA ASN A 147 -14.33 -6.00 -5.14
C ASN A 147 -13.44 -7.11 -4.56
N ALA A 148 -12.16 -6.82 -4.26
CA ALA A 148 -11.27 -7.82 -3.69
C ALA A 148 -11.56 -8.14 -2.21
N PHE A 149 -12.03 -7.15 -1.45
CA PHE A 149 -12.35 -7.30 -0.02
C PHE A 149 -13.83 -6.99 0.25
N PRO A 150 -14.76 -7.88 -0.14
CA PRO A 150 -16.20 -7.62 0.02
C PRO A 150 -16.61 -7.41 1.49
N ASN A 151 -16.00 -8.17 2.40
CA ASN A 151 -16.23 -8.09 3.85
C ASN A 151 -15.85 -6.73 4.47
N ALA A 152 -15.15 -5.86 3.74
CA ALA A 152 -14.77 -4.55 4.24
C ALA A 152 -15.98 -3.58 4.34
N SER A 153 -17.11 -3.89 3.69
CA SER A 153 -18.29 -3.01 3.67
C SER A 153 -19.13 -3.11 4.96
N ASP A 154 -18.97 -4.19 5.72
CA ASP A 154 -19.77 -4.49 6.92
C ASP A 154 -19.14 -3.91 8.20
N VAL A 155 -18.23 -2.95 8.05
CA VAL A 155 -17.45 -2.39 9.15
C VAL A 155 -18.25 -1.30 9.86
N GLU A 156 -18.17 -1.29 11.19
CA GLU A 156 -18.76 -0.22 11.99
C GLU A 156 -18.21 1.15 11.59
N THR A 157 -19.10 2.12 11.59
CA THR A 157 -18.73 3.52 11.33
C THR A 157 -17.97 4.06 12.55
N ILE A 158 -16.73 4.50 12.33
CA ILE A 158 -15.93 5.18 13.34
C ILE A 158 -16.25 6.67 13.23
N ASP A 159 -16.95 7.20 14.22
CA ASP A 159 -17.18 8.63 14.28
C ASP A 159 -15.85 9.36 14.52
N SER A 160 -15.50 10.28 13.63
CA SER A 160 -14.30 11.11 13.75
C SER A 160 -14.54 12.35 14.62
N THR A 161 -15.79 12.61 15.03
CA THR A 161 -16.04 13.72 15.94
C THR A 161 -15.32 13.45 17.27
N PRO A 162 -14.57 14.43 17.80
CA PRO A 162 -13.98 14.29 19.12
C PRO A 162 -15.11 14.05 20.11
N THR A 163 -15.20 12.85 20.67
CA THR A 163 -16.14 12.59 21.75
C THR A 163 -15.76 13.55 22.88
N ARG A 164 -16.73 14.36 23.33
CA ARG A 164 -16.53 15.26 24.47
C ARG A 164 -15.95 14.42 25.61
N LEU A 165 -14.74 14.75 26.06
CA LEU A 165 -14.11 14.09 27.19
C LEU A 165 -15.06 14.25 28.38
N THR A 166 -15.76 13.18 28.74
CA THR A 166 -16.65 13.13 29.92
C THR A 166 -15.85 13.12 31.22
N TRP A 167 -14.53 12.90 31.10
CA TRP A 167 -13.60 12.99 32.19
C TRP A 167 -13.38 14.46 32.58
N ALA A 168 -13.75 14.80 33.81
CA ALA A 168 -13.36 16.03 34.47
C ALA A 168 -12.31 15.70 35.57
N PRO A 169 -11.16 16.38 35.61
CA PRO A 169 -10.19 16.20 36.70
C PRO A 169 -10.81 16.58 38.05
N ARG A 170 -10.53 15.78 39.10
CA ARG A 170 -11.06 15.97 40.47
C ARG A 170 -10.35 17.04 41.30
N PHE A 171 -9.54 17.91 40.68
CA PHE A 171 -8.81 18.92 41.45
C PHE A 171 -9.72 20.12 41.72
N SER A 172 -10.34 20.13 42.90
CA SER A 172 -10.96 21.29 43.55
C SER A 172 -9.99 21.96 44.50
#